data_AF-A0A920Q205-F1
#
_entry.id   AF-A0A920Q205-F1
#
_cell.length_a   1.000
_cell.length_b   1.000
_cell.length_c   1.000
_cell.angle_alpha   90.00
_cell.angle_beta   90.00
_cell.angle_gamma   90.00
#
_symmetry.space_group_name_H-M   'P 1'
#
loop_
_entity.id
_entity.type
_entity.pdbx_description
1 polymer ?
#
loop_
_entity_poly.entity_id
_entity_poly.type
_entity_poly.pdbx_seq_one_letter_code
_entity_poly.pdbx_strand_id
1 'polypeptide(L)'
;MRSAHGLVRPPVPHRVARRLAAGGLRGASRYWRLARALAPEPEPGVIVLGDGTPIIHEPSDWTSRGSYEGTYEREILRLLPRLLRAGDACIDVGANIGIFSARAAHLVGGGGAVVAVEPSPRCQADLDLVVEGMANVMVVRAALGPTTGVVQLSGWDNPDHRGLGTAVTGHRAGLVENWFDGQSIEVPQLRLADVIAEHTGDREIGLLKIDVEGYEPEVLAGAPGLFADGLVRTAILEVTPDVDASWAADLIASAVDYEAFVVGEVGGLVRRTDLRPVVASEAAARPDQWNLLLRRRS
;
A
#
# COMPACT_ATOMS: atom_id res chain seq x y z
N MET A 1 8.55 25.03 0.72
CA MET A 1 9.39 24.09 1.50
C MET A 1 8.52 23.52 2.61
N ARG A 2 8.09 22.25 2.48
CA ARG A 2 7.47 21.50 3.59
C ARG A 2 8.64 20.98 4.43
N SER A 3 8.88 21.51 5.62
CA SER A 3 9.91 21.00 6.53
C SER A 3 9.27 20.15 7.62
N ALA A 4 9.89 19.04 8.02
CA ALA A 4 9.47 18.20 9.15
C ALA A 4 9.64 18.84 10.55
N HIS A 5 9.66 20.17 10.66
CA HIS A 5 9.88 20.87 11.91
C HIS A 5 8.57 21.08 12.68
N GLY A 6 8.31 20.13 13.58
CA GLY A 6 7.21 20.10 14.54
C GLY A 6 6.26 18.97 14.20
N LEU A 7 6.25 17.90 15.01
CA LEU A 7 5.32 16.78 14.86
C LEU A 7 3.90 17.26 15.18
N VAL A 8 3.26 17.92 14.22
CA VAL A 8 1.90 18.43 14.33
C VAL A 8 0.97 17.25 14.52
N ARG A 9 0.19 17.29 15.61
CA ARG A 9 -0.80 16.25 15.90
C ARG A 9 -2.18 16.73 15.49
N PRO A 10 -3.04 15.86 14.96
CA PRO A 10 -4.42 16.22 14.69
C PRO A 10 -5.13 16.70 15.98
N PRO A 11 -6.05 17.66 15.90
CA PRO A 11 -6.82 18.12 17.06
C PRO A 11 -7.70 17.00 17.62
N VAL A 12 -8.09 17.11 18.90
CA VAL A 12 -8.84 16.06 19.61
C VAL A 12 -10.07 15.56 18.84
N PRO A 13 -10.96 16.44 18.30
CA PRO A 13 -12.15 15.96 17.57
C PRO A 13 -11.80 15.12 16.34
N HIS A 14 -10.72 15.46 15.65
CA HIS A 14 -10.24 14.75 14.46
C HIS A 14 -9.63 13.40 14.84
N ARG A 15 -8.88 13.33 15.96
CA ARG A 15 -8.37 12.04 16.47
C ARG A 15 -9.50 11.09 16.84
N VAL A 16 -10.59 11.60 17.42
CA VAL A 16 -11.78 10.80 17.74
C VAL A 16 -12.45 10.34 16.44
N ALA A 17 -12.73 11.24 15.51
CA ALA A 17 -13.32 10.90 14.21
C ALA A 17 -12.50 9.84 13.46
N ARG A 18 -11.18 10.02 13.39
CA ARG A 18 -10.27 9.06 12.79
C ARG A 18 -10.32 7.71 13.48
N ARG A 19 -10.32 7.67 14.82
CA ARG A 19 -10.40 6.40 15.56
C ARG A 19 -11.69 5.65 15.26
N LEU A 20 -12.80 6.35 15.09
CA LEU A 20 -14.08 5.75 14.70
C LEU A 20 -14.02 5.21 13.26
N ALA A 21 -13.49 6.00 12.32
CA ALA A 21 -13.35 5.62 10.91
C ALA A 21 -12.39 4.45 10.71
N ALA A 22 -11.18 4.54 11.27
CA ALA A 22 -10.20 3.46 11.30
C ALA A 22 -10.71 2.24 12.08
N GLY A 23 -11.62 2.43 13.04
CA GLY A 23 -12.34 1.36 13.75
C GLY A 23 -13.52 0.78 12.98
N GLY A 24 -13.92 1.39 11.86
CA GLY A 24 -14.91 0.84 10.92
C GLY A 24 -16.33 1.31 11.18
N LEU A 25 -16.51 2.31 12.04
CA LEU A 25 -17.82 2.89 12.28
C LEU A 25 -18.33 3.56 11.00
N ARG A 26 -19.51 3.12 10.52
CA ARG A 26 -20.15 3.71 9.34
C ARG A 26 -20.53 5.17 9.56
N GLY A 27 -20.69 5.90 8.45
CA GLY A 27 -21.09 7.31 8.48
C GLY A 27 -19.92 8.28 8.70
N ALA A 28 -18.72 7.90 8.25
CA ALA A 28 -17.50 8.70 8.33
C ALA A 28 -17.71 10.17 7.97
N SER A 29 -18.37 10.43 6.83
CA SER A 29 -18.66 11.78 6.36
C SER A 29 -19.43 12.64 7.37
N ARG A 30 -20.28 12.04 8.22
CA ARG A 30 -21.10 12.79 9.20
C ARG A 30 -20.27 13.24 10.39
N TYR A 31 -19.53 12.32 11.02
CA TYR A 31 -18.73 12.69 12.19
C TYR A 31 -17.44 13.42 11.81
N TRP A 32 -16.91 13.25 10.59
CA TRP A 32 -15.83 14.09 10.08
C TRP A 32 -16.29 15.52 9.80
N ARG A 33 -17.52 15.72 9.30
CA ARG A 33 -18.13 17.06 9.19
C ARG A 33 -18.23 17.73 10.55
N LEU A 34 -18.66 17.00 11.58
CA LEU A 34 -18.71 17.53 12.95
C LEU A 34 -17.31 17.84 13.49
N ALA A 35 -16.32 16.96 13.28
CA ALA A 35 -14.95 17.19 13.74
C ALA A 35 -14.35 18.47 13.16
N ARG A 36 -14.50 18.69 11.84
CA ARG A 36 -14.05 19.89 11.13
C ARG A 36 -14.79 21.16 11.55
N ALA A 37 -16.02 21.05 12.06
CA ALA A 37 -16.76 22.18 12.63
C ALA A 37 -16.27 22.54 14.05
N LEU A 38 -15.70 21.58 14.79
CA LEU A 38 -15.21 21.76 16.15
C LEU A 38 -13.75 22.22 16.21
N ALA A 39 -12.96 21.93 15.18
CA ALA A 39 -11.57 22.36 15.07
C ALA A 39 -11.15 22.47 13.60
N PRO A 40 -10.29 23.44 13.23
CA PRO A 40 -9.72 23.50 11.89
C PRO A 40 -8.79 22.31 11.63
N GLU A 41 -8.61 21.96 10.36
CA GLU A 41 -7.58 21.00 9.94
C GLU A 41 -6.19 21.59 10.20
N PRO A 42 -5.18 20.75 10.47
CA PRO A 42 -3.79 21.16 10.37
C PRO A 42 -3.46 21.73 8.98
N GLU A 43 -2.45 22.60 8.92
CA GLU A 43 -1.88 23.02 7.64
C GLU A 43 -1.28 21.82 6.86
N PRO A 44 -1.24 21.87 5.52
CA PRO A 44 -0.63 20.81 4.72
C PRO A 44 0.83 20.55 5.10
N GLY A 45 1.20 19.28 5.24
CA GLY A 45 2.53 18.86 5.69
C GLY A 45 2.53 17.49 6.36
N VAL A 46 3.64 17.15 7.04
CA VAL A 46 3.74 15.90 7.81
C VAL A 46 3.06 16.08 9.15
N ILE A 47 2.15 15.16 9.49
CA ILE A 47 1.51 15.08 10.80
C ILE A 47 1.70 13.70 11.40
N VAL A 48 1.62 13.60 12.73
CA VAL A 48 1.78 12.32 13.44
C VAL A 48 0.46 11.84 14.02
N LEU A 49 0.10 10.61 13.64
CA LEU A 49 -1.07 9.92 14.11
C LEU A 49 -0.92 9.46 15.57
N GLY A 50 -2.04 9.07 16.19
CA GLY A 50 -2.07 8.67 17.59
C GLY A 50 -1.23 7.43 17.93
N ASP A 51 -0.86 6.63 16.92
CA ASP A 51 -0.01 5.45 17.04
C ASP A 51 1.46 5.72 16.69
N GLY A 52 1.84 6.99 16.51
CA GLY A 52 3.20 7.41 16.15
C GLY A 52 3.46 7.45 14.65
N THR A 53 2.57 6.94 13.80
CA THR A 53 2.77 6.90 12.35
C THR A 53 2.71 8.31 11.75
N PRO A 54 3.78 8.81 11.11
CA PRO A 54 3.70 10.02 10.30
C PRO A 54 2.93 9.77 9.01
N ILE A 55 2.21 10.78 8.54
CA ILE A 55 1.54 10.79 7.24
C ILE A 55 1.66 12.17 6.60
N ILE A 56 1.61 12.22 5.27
CA ILE A 56 1.33 13.48 4.56
C ILE A 56 -0.14 13.84 4.75
N HIS A 57 -0.37 15.10 5.14
CA HIS A 57 -1.66 15.76 5.12
C HIS A 57 -1.70 16.77 3.97
N GLU A 58 -2.57 16.50 3.00
CA GLU A 58 -2.92 17.33 1.87
C GLU A 58 -4.43 17.17 1.63
N PRO A 59 -5.28 18.07 2.17
CA PRO A 59 -6.73 17.89 2.15
C PRO A 59 -7.36 17.79 0.75
N SER A 60 -6.70 18.36 -0.27
CA SER A 60 -7.14 18.33 -1.67
C SER A 60 -6.86 16.99 -2.36
N ASP A 61 -5.89 16.22 -1.86
CA ASP A 61 -5.50 14.94 -2.42
C ASP A 61 -6.34 13.80 -1.83
N TRP A 62 -6.89 12.95 -2.70
CA TRP A 62 -7.80 11.89 -2.27
C TRP A 62 -7.16 10.89 -1.30
N THR A 63 -5.95 10.43 -1.64
CA THR A 63 -5.17 9.44 -0.87
C THR A 63 -4.77 9.99 0.49
N SER A 64 -4.23 11.20 0.52
CA SER A 64 -3.83 11.88 1.75
C SER A 64 -5.04 12.18 2.65
N ARG A 65 -6.15 12.65 2.08
CA ARG A 65 -7.39 12.86 2.84
C ARG A 65 -7.91 11.55 3.42
N GLY A 66 -7.96 10.48 2.65
CA GLY A 66 -8.40 9.17 3.14
C GLY A 66 -7.48 8.61 4.24
N SER A 67 -6.17 8.84 4.12
CA SER A 67 -5.15 8.48 5.12
C SER A 67 -5.35 9.22 6.45
N TYR A 68 -5.60 10.53 6.36
CA TYR A 68 -5.94 11.36 7.50
C TYR A 68 -7.26 10.95 8.15
N GLU A 69 -8.27 10.66 7.32
CA GLU A 69 -9.60 10.29 7.77
C GLU A 69 -9.67 8.89 8.36
N GLY A 70 -8.65 8.04 8.13
CA GLY A 70 -8.60 6.65 8.58
C GLY A 70 -9.48 5.73 7.74
N THR A 71 -9.67 6.06 6.46
CA THR A 71 -10.50 5.30 5.52
C THR A 71 -9.71 4.69 4.36
N TYR A 72 -8.54 5.24 4.03
CA TYR A 72 -7.64 4.68 3.01
C TYR A 72 -7.01 3.36 3.49
N GLU A 73 -6.99 2.34 2.63
CA GLU A 73 -6.46 0.98 2.87
C GLU A 73 -6.77 0.41 4.27
N ARG A 74 -7.94 0.74 4.80
CA ARG A 74 -8.24 0.54 6.23
C ARG A 74 -8.12 -0.92 6.65
N GLU A 75 -8.62 -1.82 5.82
CA GLU A 75 -8.60 -3.26 6.02
C GLU A 75 -7.16 -3.80 6.07
N ILE A 76 -6.28 -3.32 5.18
CA ILE A 76 -4.88 -3.72 5.09
C ILE A 76 -4.11 -3.18 6.31
N LEU A 77 -4.23 -1.89 6.61
CA LEU A 77 -3.55 -1.27 7.75
C LEU A 77 -3.94 -1.90 9.11
N ARG A 78 -5.17 -2.42 9.23
CA ARG A 78 -5.62 -3.18 10.41
C ARG A 78 -5.01 -4.58 10.51
N LEU A 79 -4.64 -5.19 9.39
CA LEU A 79 -4.03 -6.51 9.39
C LEU A 79 -2.56 -6.44 9.80
N LEU A 80 -1.87 -5.34 9.54
CA LEU A 80 -0.43 -5.22 9.79
C LEU A 80 0.04 -5.72 11.16
N PRO A 81 -0.59 -5.37 12.31
CA PRO A 81 -0.14 -5.85 13.61
C PRO A 81 -0.32 -7.38 13.83
N ARG A 82 -1.06 -8.05 12.95
CA ARG A 82 -1.24 -9.52 12.96
C ARG A 82 -0.31 -10.23 11.99
N LEU A 83 0.15 -9.53 10.96
CA LEU A 83 0.97 -10.10 9.88
C LEU A 83 2.47 -9.88 10.13
N LEU A 84 2.84 -8.73 10.69
CA LEU A 84 4.21 -8.34 10.99
C LEU A 84 4.58 -8.64 12.44
N ARG A 85 5.84 -9.00 12.64
CA ARG A 85 6.53 -9.26 13.90
C ARG A 85 7.74 -8.34 13.99
N ALA A 86 8.18 -8.07 15.22
CA ALA A 86 9.44 -7.35 15.43
C ALA A 86 10.61 -8.15 14.81
N GLY A 87 11.47 -7.47 14.05
CA GLY A 87 12.61 -8.08 13.36
C GLY A 87 12.36 -8.54 11.93
N ASP A 88 11.10 -8.58 11.46
CA ASP A 88 10.80 -8.96 10.07
C ASP A 88 11.37 -7.95 9.06
N ALA A 89 11.59 -8.43 7.84
CA ALA A 89 11.59 -7.57 6.65
C ALA A 89 10.15 -7.39 6.12
N CYS A 90 9.82 -6.18 5.69
CA CYS A 90 8.59 -5.85 4.98
C CYS A 90 8.95 -5.20 3.64
N ILE A 91 8.33 -5.64 2.55
CA ILE A 91 8.52 -5.04 1.22
C ILE A 91 7.19 -4.44 0.80
N ASP A 92 7.19 -3.15 0.47
CA ASP A 92 6.01 -2.37 0.09
C ASP A 92 6.21 -1.88 -1.34
N VAL A 93 5.68 -2.61 -2.32
CA VAL A 93 5.78 -2.29 -3.74
C VAL A 93 4.56 -1.46 -4.14
N GLY A 94 4.83 -0.22 -4.57
CA GLY A 94 3.80 0.81 -4.71
C GLY A 94 3.60 1.59 -3.41
N ALA A 95 4.70 1.97 -2.75
CA ALA A 95 4.67 2.59 -1.43
C ALA A 95 3.94 3.96 -1.39
N ASN A 96 3.71 4.59 -2.55
CA ASN A 96 2.94 5.80 -2.72
C ASN A 96 3.41 6.92 -1.76
N ILE A 97 2.52 7.47 -0.94
CA ILE A 97 2.85 8.51 0.05
C ILE A 97 3.34 7.97 1.40
N GLY A 98 3.65 6.67 1.48
CA GLY A 98 4.39 6.07 2.60
C GLY A 98 3.59 5.71 3.86
N ILE A 99 2.26 5.80 3.87
CA ILE A 99 1.45 5.45 5.05
C ILE A 99 1.65 3.99 5.48
N PHE A 100 1.65 3.05 4.53
CA PHE A 100 1.87 1.63 4.81
C PHE A 100 3.30 1.41 5.31
N SER A 101 4.29 1.87 4.54
CA SER A 101 5.71 1.80 4.89
C SER A 101 6.03 2.34 6.28
N ALA A 102 5.54 3.54 6.62
CA ALA A 102 5.73 4.15 7.95
C ALA A 102 5.06 3.34 9.07
N ARG A 103 3.89 2.75 8.81
CA ARG A 103 3.21 1.90 9.78
C ARG A 103 3.96 0.58 9.98
N ALA A 104 4.42 -0.04 8.91
CA ALA A 104 5.22 -1.27 8.94
C ALA A 104 6.53 -1.05 9.70
N ALA A 105 7.21 0.08 9.48
CA ALA A 105 8.47 0.42 10.13
C ALA A 105 8.36 0.46 11.66
N HIS A 106 7.27 1.01 12.19
CA HIS A 106 6.99 0.98 13.62
C HIS A 106 6.73 -0.43 14.17
N LEU A 107 6.08 -1.29 13.39
CA LEU A 107 5.71 -2.64 13.82
C LEU A 107 6.89 -3.62 13.80
N VAL A 108 7.74 -3.56 12.77
CA VAL A 108 8.94 -4.39 12.69
C VAL A 108 10.05 -3.89 13.62
N GLY A 109 10.01 -2.60 13.98
CA GLY A 109 10.95 -1.97 14.91
C GLY A 109 12.39 -1.90 14.37
N GLY A 110 13.32 -1.42 15.19
CA GLY A 110 14.71 -1.16 14.77
C GLY A 110 15.55 -2.40 14.42
N GLY A 111 15.08 -3.61 14.76
CA GLY A 111 15.71 -4.86 14.31
C GLY A 111 15.21 -5.35 12.94
N GLY A 112 14.02 -4.87 12.52
CA GLY A 112 13.44 -5.17 11.21
C GLY A 112 13.89 -4.20 10.13
N ALA A 113 13.36 -4.38 8.93
CA ALA A 113 13.60 -3.51 7.79
C ALA A 113 12.34 -3.34 6.96
N VAL A 114 12.15 -2.17 6.37
CA VAL A 114 11.11 -1.89 5.38
C VAL A 114 11.77 -1.43 4.09
N VAL A 115 11.42 -2.07 2.98
CA VAL A 115 11.83 -1.69 1.63
C VAL A 115 10.62 -1.09 0.93
N ALA A 116 10.59 0.23 0.82
CA ALA A 116 9.52 1.00 0.18
C ALA A 116 9.90 1.27 -1.27
N VAL A 117 9.19 0.67 -2.22
CA VAL A 117 9.47 0.79 -3.66
C VAL A 117 8.43 1.69 -4.31
N GLU A 118 8.86 2.81 -4.88
CA GLU A 118 7.97 3.81 -5.48
C GLU A 118 8.62 4.49 -6.70
N PRO A 119 8.10 4.33 -7.92
CA PRO A 119 8.64 4.94 -9.12
C PRO A 119 8.26 6.41 -9.34
N SER A 120 7.10 6.88 -8.85
CA SER A 120 6.58 8.22 -9.12
C SER A 120 7.39 9.28 -8.37
N PRO A 121 8.03 10.23 -9.08
CA PRO A 121 8.77 11.31 -8.43
C PRO A 121 7.91 12.15 -7.46
N ARG A 122 6.61 12.28 -7.77
CA ARG A 122 5.66 13.00 -6.93
C ARG A 122 5.39 12.27 -5.62
N CYS A 123 5.16 10.96 -5.68
CA CYS A 123 4.92 10.15 -4.49
C CYS A 123 6.20 10.01 -3.66
N GLN A 124 7.35 9.85 -4.31
CA GLN A 124 8.66 9.80 -3.67
C GLN A 124 8.94 11.00 -2.75
N ALA A 125 8.63 12.23 -3.19
CA ALA A 125 8.86 13.43 -2.37
C ALA A 125 8.06 13.41 -1.07
N ASP A 126 6.84 12.89 -1.12
CA ASP A 126 5.94 12.75 0.02
C ASP A 126 6.35 11.57 0.91
N LEU A 127 6.74 10.44 0.31
CA LEU A 127 7.31 9.28 0.98
C LEU A 127 8.56 9.65 1.78
N ASP A 128 9.50 10.38 1.18
CA ASP A 128 10.75 10.82 1.81
C ASP A 128 10.48 11.63 3.09
N LEU A 129 9.52 12.55 3.03
CA LEU A 129 9.10 13.35 4.19
C LEU A 129 8.43 12.49 5.28
N VAL A 130 7.66 11.48 4.89
CA VAL A 130 6.96 10.59 5.83
C VAL A 130 7.93 9.66 6.54
N VAL A 131 8.94 9.14 5.85
CA VAL A 131 9.91 8.19 6.42
C VAL A 131 11.15 8.89 6.97
N GLU A 132 11.19 10.22 6.96
CA GLU A 132 12.29 11.01 7.50
C GLU A 132 12.58 10.62 8.97
N GLY A 133 13.83 10.25 9.23
CA GLY A 133 14.28 9.80 10.56
C GLY A 133 13.98 8.33 10.88
N MET A 134 13.34 7.56 10.00
CA MET A 134 13.15 6.12 10.15
C MET A 134 14.37 5.35 9.61
N ALA A 135 15.33 5.05 10.48
CA ALA A 135 16.56 4.37 10.11
C ALA A 135 16.36 2.93 9.56
N ASN A 136 15.18 2.33 9.76
CA ASN A 136 14.83 1.00 9.28
C ASN A 136 14.01 1.01 7.98
N VAL A 137 13.92 2.14 7.28
CA VAL A 137 13.24 2.25 5.97
C VAL A 137 14.26 2.56 4.88
N MET A 138 14.23 1.78 3.81
CA MET A 138 14.95 2.02 2.55
C MET A 138 13.95 2.39 1.47
N VAL A 139 14.18 3.51 0.77
CA VAL A 139 13.37 3.92 -0.39
C VAL A 139 14.07 3.53 -1.68
N VAL A 140 13.44 2.65 -2.46
CA VAL A 140 13.89 2.22 -3.79
C VAL A 140 13.09 3.00 -4.84
N ARG A 141 13.80 3.88 -5.57
CA ARG A 141 13.21 4.78 -6.58
C ARG A 141 13.14 4.13 -7.95
N ALA A 142 12.40 3.04 -8.04
CA ALA A 142 12.26 2.25 -9.26
C ALA A 142 10.87 1.62 -9.32
N ALA A 143 10.42 1.27 -10.52
CA ALA A 143 9.36 0.29 -10.70
C ALA A 143 9.95 -1.11 -10.53
N LEU A 144 9.11 -2.10 -10.22
CA LEU A 144 9.51 -3.50 -10.29
C LEU A 144 8.88 -4.16 -11.51
N GLY A 145 9.62 -5.07 -12.14
CA GLY A 145 9.16 -5.80 -13.31
C GLY A 145 10.00 -7.05 -13.60
N PRO A 146 9.81 -7.66 -14.79
CA PRO A 146 10.46 -8.93 -15.12
C PRO A 146 11.97 -8.80 -15.34
N THR A 147 12.46 -7.60 -15.68
CA THR A 147 13.86 -7.34 -16.02
C THR A 147 14.36 -6.02 -15.44
N THR A 148 15.66 -5.89 -15.31
CA THR A 148 16.30 -4.61 -14.96
C THR A 148 16.44 -3.75 -16.21
N GLY A 149 16.09 -2.46 -16.12
CA GLY A 149 16.09 -1.55 -17.26
C GLY A 149 15.33 -0.26 -16.97
N VAL A 150 14.50 0.15 -17.91
CA VAL A 150 13.58 1.29 -17.78
C VAL A 150 12.18 0.89 -18.22
N VAL A 151 11.18 1.52 -17.65
CA VAL A 151 9.76 1.35 -18.02
C VAL A 151 9.07 2.70 -18.06
N GLN A 152 8.03 2.80 -18.89
CA GLN A 152 7.21 4.01 -18.98
C GLN A 152 6.16 4.00 -17.86
N LEU A 153 6.14 5.06 -17.06
CA LEU A 153 5.12 5.33 -16.06
C LEU A 153 4.21 6.46 -16.56
N SER A 154 2.91 6.20 -16.68
CA SER A 154 1.93 7.17 -17.19
C SER A 154 0.93 7.59 -16.11
N GLY A 155 0.44 8.83 -16.16
CA GLY A 155 -0.58 9.34 -15.23
C GLY A 155 -0.05 9.71 -13.83
N TRP A 156 1.26 9.69 -13.64
CA TRP A 156 1.94 9.94 -12.35
C TRP A 156 1.75 11.36 -11.80
N ASP A 157 1.39 12.31 -12.67
CA ASP A 157 1.26 13.73 -12.37
C ASP A 157 -0.17 14.18 -12.01
N ASN A 158 -1.11 13.24 -11.86
CA ASN A 158 -2.52 13.54 -11.53
C ASN A 158 -2.62 14.51 -10.33
N PRO A 159 -3.18 15.73 -10.50
CA PRO A 159 -3.21 16.75 -9.46
C PRO A 159 -4.06 16.36 -8.25
N ASP A 160 -5.13 15.59 -8.46
CA ASP A 160 -6.16 15.31 -7.45
C ASP A 160 -5.97 13.96 -6.76
N HIS A 161 -5.19 13.06 -7.36
CA HIS A 161 -5.03 11.68 -6.89
C HIS A 161 -3.61 11.13 -7.07
N ARG A 162 -2.81 11.22 -6.01
CA ARG A 162 -1.52 10.50 -5.92
C ARG A 162 -1.72 8.99 -5.84
N GLY A 163 -0.79 8.26 -6.46
CA GLY A 163 -0.78 6.79 -6.46
C GLY A 163 -1.35 6.16 -7.71
N LEU A 164 -1.99 6.94 -8.59
CA LEU A 164 -2.61 6.45 -9.81
C LEU A 164 -1.62 6.16 -10.97
N GLY A 165 -0.31 6.38 -10.80
CA GLY A 165 0.64 6.13 -11.88
C GLY A 165 0.71 4.63 -12.21
N THR A 166 0.62 4.26 -13.49
CA THR A 166 0.69 2.85 -13.93
C THR A 166 1.74 2.64 -15.01
N ALA A 167 2.39 1.47 -14.98
CA ALA A 167 3.33 1.00 -16.01
C ALA A 167 2.66 0.09 -17.05
N VAL A 168 1.38 -0.24 -16.88
CA VAL A 168 0.63 -1.06 -17.82
C VAL A 168 0.40 -0.26 -19.11
N THR A 169 0.90 -0.77 -20.24
CA THR A 169 0.82 -0.07 -21.53
C THR A 169 -0.62 0.03 -22.02
N GLY A 170 -1.10 1.25 -22.31
CA GLY A 170 -2.46 1.47 -22.82
C GLY A 170 -3.56 1.39 -21.76
N HIS A 171 -3.23 0.98 -20.53
CA HIS A 171 -4.10 1.15 -19.38
C HIS A 171 -4.04 2.60 -18.89
N ARG A 172 -5.21 3.14 -18.61
CA ARG A 172 -5.36 4.47 -18.03
C ARG A 172 -5.56 4.28 -16.53
N ALA A 173 -4.70 4.90 -15.76
CA ALA A 173 -4.80 5.08 -14.34
C ALA A 173 -6.24 5.31 -13.82
N GLY A 174 -6.74 4.42 -12.95
CA GLY A 174 -8.04 4.53 -12.26
C GLY A 174 -9.26 3.97 -13.00
N LEU A 175 -10.40 3.93 -12.30
CA LEU A 175 -11.71 3.52 -12.84
C LEU A 175 -12.14 4.42 -14.01
N VAL A 176 -13.02 3.92 -14.88
CA VAL A 176 -13.55 4.61 -16.08
C VAL A 176 -14.04 6.05 -15.83
N GLU A 177 -14.49 6.35 -14.61
CA GLU A 177 -15.02 7.66 -14.21
C GLU A 177 -13.94 8.69 -13.81
N ASN A 178 -12.67 8.29 -13.62
CA ASN A 178 -11.58 9.13 -13.12
C ASN A 178 -10.38 9.23 -14.09
N TRP A 179 -10.62 9.07 -15.39
CA TRP A 179 -9.56 9.13 -16.42
C TRP A 179 -8.73 10.40 -16.33
N PHE A 180 -7.42 10.22 -16.13
CA PHE A 180 -6.44 11.28 -16.24
C PHE A 180 -5.39 10.92 -17.31
N ASP A 181 -5.44 11.63 -18.44
CA ASP A 181 -4.45 11.52 -19.52
C ASP A 181 -3.22 12.35 -19.13
N GLY A 182 -2.46 11.83 -18.17
CA GLY A 182 -1.30 12.48 -17.60
C GLY A 182 -0.03 12.33 -18.44
N GLN A 183 1.05 12.90 -17.96
CA GLN A 183 2.36 12.74 -18.59
C GLN A 183 2.87 11.30 -18.45
N SER A 184 3.74 10.91 -19.40
CA SER A 184 4.55 9.70 -19.30
C SER A 184 6.01 10.07 -19.01
N ILE A 185 6.67 9.30 -18.16
CA ILE A 185 8.09 9.43 -17.86
C ILE A 185 8.75 8.05 -17.84
N GLU A 186 10.00 7.98 -18.27
CA GLU A 186 10.82 6.78 -18.08
C GLU A 186 11.36 6.75 -16.65
N VAL A 187 11.16 5.63 -15.97
CA VAL A 187 11.69 5.37 -14.62
C VAL A 187 12.56 4.12 -14.64
N PRO A 188 13.56 4.01 -13.73
CA PRO A 188 14.29 2.77 -13.56
C PRO A 188 13.35 1.60 -13.24
N GLN A 189 13.64 0.44 -13.79
CA GLN A 189 12.97 -0.81 -13.44
C GLN A 189 14.00 -1.79 -12.87
N LEU A 190 13.64 -2.44 -11.77
CA LEU A 190 14.42 -3.50 -11.12
C LEU A 190 13.61 -4.79 -11.03
N ARG A 191 14.28 -5.91 -10.77
CA ARG A 191 13.59 -7.17 -10.46
C ARG A 191 13.33 -7.27 -8.96
N LEU A 192 12.16 -7.80 -8.59
CA LEU A 192 11.83 -8.06 -7.19
C LEU A 192 12.87 -8.96 -6.49
N ALA A 193 13.41 -9.97 -7.20
CA ALA A 193 14.44 -10.84 -6.66
C ALA A 193 15.72 -10.09 -6.28
N ASP A 194 16.12 -9.10 -7.08
CA ASP A 194 17.33 -8.31 -6.85
C ASP A 194 17.14 -7.39 -5.62
N VAL A 195 15.97 -6.76 -5.52
CA VAL A 195 15.57 -5.92 -4.38
C VAL A 195 15.52 -6.71 -3.07
N ILE A 196 14.97 -7.94 -3.11
CA ILE A 196 14.98 -8.85 -1.95
C ILE A 196 16.41 -9.14 -1.54
N ALA A 197 17.25 -9.62 -2.47
CA ALA A 197 18.61 -10.02 -2.19
C ALA A 197 19.46 -8.87 -1.61
N GLU A 198 19.25 -7.64 -2.10
CA GLU A 198 20.03 -6.48 -1.67
C GLU A 198 19.59 -5.92 -0.31
N HIS A 199 18.30 -5.93 0.01
CA HIS A 199 17.78 -5.10 1.10
C HIS A 199 17.18 -5.85 2.29
N THR A 200 16.87 -7.14 2.20
CA THR A 200 16.27 -7.87 3.32
C THR A 200 17.32 -8.49 4.26
N GLY A 201 18.49 -8.86 3.71
CA GLY A 201 19.50 -9.65 4.44
C GLY A 201 18.93 -11.00 4.87
N ASP A 202 19.37 -11.50 6.03
CA ASP A 202 18.91 -12.80 6.57
C ASP A 202 17.54 -12.76 7.27
N ARG A 203 16.81 -11.63 7.16
CA ARG A 203 15.51 -11.45 7.83
C ARG A 203 14.43 -12.26 7.12
N GLU A 204 13.51 -12.83 7.88
CA GLU A 204 12.28 -13.38 7.31
C GLU A 204 11.46 -12.25 6.70
N ILE A 205 11.03 -12.40 5.44
CA ILE A 205 10.10 -11.45 4.80
C ILE A 205 8.72 -11.73 5.37
N GLY A 206 8.38 -11.00 6.42
CA GLY A 206 7.12 -11.16 7.14
C GLY A 206 5.92 -10.76 6.30
N LEU A 207 6.10 -9.75 5.43
CA LEU A 207 5.06 -9.24 4.54
C LEU A 207 5.64 -8.67 3.25
N LEU A 208 5.08 -9.07 2.11
CA LEU A 208 5.22 -8.41 0.81
C LEU A 208 3.87 -7.79 0.43
N LYS A 209 3.80 -6.48 0.20
CA LYS A 209 2.66 -5.83 -0.46
C LYS A 209 3.05 -5.55 -1.92
N ILE A 210 2.15 -5.85 -2.84
CA ILE A 210 2.25 -5.40 -4.24
C ILE A 210 0.92 -4.75 -4.61
N ASP A 211 0.98 -3.46 -4.88
CA ASP A 211 -0.15 -2.62 -5.22
C ASP A 211 0.35 -1.56 -6.22
N VAL A 212 0.32 -1.92 -7.49
CA VAL A 212 0.98 -1.17 -8.57
C VAL A 212 0.02 -0.92 -9.72
N GLU A 213 -1.27 -0.83 -9.41
CA GLU A 213 -2.33 -0.43 -10.32
C GLU A 213 -2.34 -1.28 -11.60
N GLY A 214 -2.31 -2.61 -11.44
CA GLY A 214 -2.45 -3.59 -12.53
C GLY A 214 -1.15 -4.20 -13.06
N TYR A 215 0.02 -3.72 -12.61
CA TYR A 215 1.33 -4.24 -13.02
C TYR A 215 1.84 -5.39 -12.12
N GLU A 216 0.99 -5.94 -11.24
CA GLU A 216 1.36 -6.98 -10.27
C GLU A 216 1.94 -8.25 -10.93
N PRO A 217 1.40 -8.77 -12.05
CA PRO A 217 1.96 -9.96 -12.72
C PRO A 217 3.41 -9.75 -13.16
N GLU A 218 3.72 -8.56 -13.68
CA GLU A 218 5.04 -8.18 -14.15
C GLU A 218 6.03 -8.02 -12.99
N VAL A 219 5.60 -7.49 -11.85
CA VAL A 219 6.40 -7.48 -10.61
C VAL A 219 6.73 -8.91 -10.18
N LEU A 220 5.73 -9.80 -10.16
CA LEU A 220 5.91 -11.21 -9.78
C LEU A 220 6.82 -11.97 -10.75
N ALA A 221 6.76 -11.66 -12.05
CA ALA A 221 7.67 -12.21 -13.05
C ALA A 221 9.14 -11.83 -12.79
N GLY A 222 9.41 -10.77 -12.03
CA GLY A 222 10.74 -10.41 -11.54
C GLY A 222 11.31 -11.37 -10.48
N ALA A 223 10.47 -12.19 -9.84
CA ALA A 223 10.84 -13.16 -8.81
C ALA A 223 10.02 -14.47 -8.92
N PRO A 224 10.19 -15.27 -10.00
CA PRO A 224 9.33 -16.41 -10.28
C PRO A 224 9.38 -17.52 -9.22
N GLY A 225 10.47 -17.64 -8.45
CA GLY A 225 10.62 -18.60 -7.35
C GLY A 225 10.04 -18.14 -6.01
N LEU A 226 9.57 -16.89 -5.89
CA LEU A 226 9.24 -16.24 -4.61
C LEU A 226 8.40 -17.10 -3.66
N PHE A 227 7.30 -17.65 -4.16
CA PHE A 227 6.38 -18.46 -3.37
C PHE A 227 6.82 -19.92 -3.28
N ALA A 228 7.32 -20.50 -4.38
CA ALA A 228 7.80 -21.89 -4.41
C ALA A 228 8.98 -22.12 -3.45
N ASP A 229 9.88 -21.14 -3.34
CA ASP A 229 11.03 -21.16 -2.44
C ASP A 229 10.65 -20.74 -1.01
N GLY A 230 9.39 -20.36 -0.78
CA GLY A 230 8.89 -19.97 0.53
C GLY A 230 9.54 -18.70 1.08
N LEU A 231 10.03 -17.78 0.24
CA LEU A 231 10.79 -16.61 0.69
C LEU A 231 9.95 -15.61 1.51
N VAL A 232 8.63 -15.60 1.30
CA VAL A 232 7.70 -14.69 1.98
C VAL A 232 6.78 -15.45 2.93
N ARG A 233 6.61 -14.97 4.15
CA ARG A 233 5.65 -15.57 5.08
C ARG A 233 4.21 -15.19 4.73
N THR A 234 4.00 -13.96 4.27
CA THR A 234 2.69 -13.45 3.85
C THR A 234 2.87 -12.47 2.71
N ALA A 235 1.95 -12.49 1.74
CA ALA A 235 1.86 -11.49 0.69
C ALA A 235 0.44 -10.93 0.60
N ILE A 236 0.32 -9.65 0.27
CA ILE A 236 -0.93 -8.97 -0.08
C ILE A 236 -0.74 -8.40 -1.48
N LEU A 237 -1.63 -8.76 -2.40
CA LEU A 237 -1.56 -8.38 -3.80
C LEU A 237 -2.88 -7.73 -4.17
N GLU A 238 -2.83 -6.54 -4.74
CA GLU A 238 -4.00 -5.96 -5.39
C GLU A 238 -4.31 -6.73 -6.69
N VAL A 239 -5.58 -7.04 -6.91
CA VAL A 239 -6.06 -7.71 -8.12
C VAL A 239 -7.05 -6.77 -8.79
N THR A 240 -6.60 -6.13 -9.86
CA THR A 240 -7.39 -5.19 -10.66
C THR A 240 -8.06 -5.95 -11.81
N PRO A 241 -9.40 -6.10 -11.83
CA PRO A 241 -10.11 -6.97 -12.77
C PRO A 241 -10.11 -6.45 -14.22
N ASP A 242 -9.82 -5.16 -14.43
CA ASP A 242 -9.68 -4.58 -15.77
C ASP A 242 -8.42 -5.09 -16.48
N VAL A 243 -7.46 -5.64 -15.74
CA VAL A 243 -6.32 -6.42 -16.23
C VAL A 243 -6.67 -7.90 -16.00
N ASP A 244 -6.46 -8.77 -16.99
CA ASP A 244 -6.84 -10.19 -16.92
C ASP A 244 -6.49 -10.83 -15.54
N ALA A 245 -7.51 -11.11 -14.71
CA ALA A 245 -7.31 -11.64 -13.36
C ALA A 245 -6.89 -13.12 -13.32
N SER A 246 -6.70 -13.76 -14.48
CA SER A 246 -6.25 -15.15 -14.59
C SER A 246 -4.93 -15.41 -13.86
N TRP A 247 -4.02 -14.42 -13.83
CA TRP A 247 -2.74 -14.53 -13.13
C TRP A 247 -2.90 -14.81 -11.63
N ALA A 248 -3.95 -14.27 -11.00
CA ALA A 248 -4.21 -14.48 -9.58
C ALA A 248 -4.65 -15.92 -9.32
N ALA A 249 -5.43 -16.50 -10.23
CA ALA A 249 -5.82 -17.90 -10.18
C ALA A 249 -4.61 -18.84 -10.39
N ASP A 250 -3.74 -18.54 -11.37
CA ASP A 250 -2.52 -19.29 -11.63
C ASP A 250 -1.53 -19.22 -10.46
N LEU A 251 -1.43 -18.04 -9.83
CA LEU A 251 -0.63 -17.85 -8.62
C LEU A 251 -1.16 -18.70 -7.46
N ILE A 252 -2.47 -18.66 -7.19
CA ILE A 252 -3.09 -19.49 -6.14
C ILE A 252 -2.87 -20.98 -6.42
N ALA A 253 -2.96 -21.40 -7.68
CA ALA A 253 -2.77 -22.80 -8.07
C ALA A 253 -1.30 -23.26 -7.91
N SER A 254 -0.33 -22.38 -8.16
CA SER A 254 1.10 -22.69 -8.10
C SER A 254 1.70 -22.53 -6.70
N ALA A 255 1.16 -21.63 -5.85
CA ALA A 255 1.60 -21.42 -4.48
C ALA A 255 1.02 -22.48 -3.51
N VAL A 256 1.30 -23.76 -3.77
CA VAL A 256 0.68 -24.92 -3.07
C VAL A 256 0.89 -24.92 -1.54
N ASP A 257 2.00 -24.34 -1.08
CA ASP A 257 2.33 -24.22 0.34
C ASP A 257 1.69 -23.00 1.02
N TYR A 258 0.77 -22.30 0.33
CA TYR A 258 0.08 -21.13 0.85
C TYR A 258 -1.42 -21.40 0.99
N GLU A 259 -2.02 -20.63 1.88
CA GLU A 259 -3.47 -20.44 1.97
C GLU A 259 -3.80 -19.07 1.35
N ALA A 260 -4.85 -19.03 0.54
CA ALA A 260 -5.30 -17.82 -0.15
C ALA A 260 -6.59 -17.28 0.47
N PHE A 261 -6.66 -15.97 0.68
CA PHE A 261 -7.80 -15.27 1.23
C PHE A 261 -8.12 -14.00 0.45
N VAL A 262 -9.40 -13.69 0.28
CA VAL A 262 -9.86 -12.35 -0.06
C VAL A 262 -9.87 -11.52 1.22
N VAL A 263 -9.17 -10.38 1.21
CA VAL A 263 -9.30 -9.36 2.25
C VAL A 263 -10.53 -8.52 1.99
N GLY A 264 -11.44 -8.45 2.96
CA GLY A 264 -12.65 -7.64 2.86
C GLY A 264 -13.10 -7.07 4.20
N GLU A 265 -14.31 -6.52 4.22
CA GLU A 265 -14.98 -6.07 5.44
C GLU A 265 -16.35 -6.73 5.64
N VAL A 266 -16.67 -7.06 6.89
CA VAL A 266 -18.01 -7.54 7.31
C VAL A 266 -18.57 -6.68 8.44
N GLY A 267 -19.89 -6.64 8.54
CA GLY A 267 -20.60 -6.00 9.64
C GLY A 267 -21.56 -4.88 9.24
N GLY A 268 -22.57 -4.70 10.08
CA GLY A 268 -23.58 -3.64 9.95
C GLY A 268 -23.02 -2.28 10.37
N LEU A 269 -23.25 -1.89 11.62
CA LEU A 269 -22.86 -0.57 12.14
C LEU A 269 -21.33 -0.34 12.17
N VAL A 270 -20.59 -1.37 12.57
CA VAL A 270 -19.12 -1.37 12.63
C VAL A 270 -18.60 -2.43 11.70
N ARG A 271 -17.79 -2.02 10.72
CA ARG A 271 -17.09 -2.91 9.79
C ARG A 271 -15.82 -3.45 10.43
N ARG A 272 -15.58 -4.74 10.29
CA ARG A 272 -14.37 -5.44 10.73
C ARG A 272 -13.72 -6.08 9.52
N THR A 273 -12.38 -6.13 9.52
CA THR A 273 -11.65 -6.87 8.50
C THR A 273 -12.03 -8.35 8.55
N ASP A 274 -12.26 -8.93 7.39
CA ASP A 274 -12.63 -10.32 7.16
C ASP A 274 -11.63 -10.94 6.19
N LEU A 275 -11.22 -12.18 6.47
CA LEU A 275 -10.36 -12.96 5.58
C LEU A 275 -11.16 -14.18 5.14
N ARG A 276 -11.65 -14.14 3.90
CA ARG A 276 -12.44 -15.25 3.34
C ARG A 276 -11.52 -16.13 2.51
N PRO A 277 -11.43 -17.44 2.80
CA PRO A 277 -10.70 -18.36 1.92
C PRO A 277 -11.19 -18.23 0.48
N VAL A 278 -10.26 -18.31 -0.48
CA VAL A 278 -10.57 -18.25 -1.91
C VAL A 278 -9.76 -19.31 -2.65
N VAL A 279 -10.40 -19.93 -3.65
CA VAL A 279 -9.74 -20.88 -4.54
C VAL A 279 -9.49 -20.26 -5.92
N ALA A 280 -8.58 -20.84 -6.70
CA ALA A 280 -8.18 -20.32 -8.01
C ALA A 280 -9.38 -20.04 -8.93
N SER A 281 -10.37 -20.95 -8.99
CA SER A 281 -11.56 -20.79 -9.84
C SER A 281 -12.45 -19.61 -9.44
N GLU A 282 -12.47 -19.24 -8.15
CA GLU A 282 -13.25 -18.11 -7.66
C GLU A 282 -12.51 -16.79 -7.90
N ALA A 283 -11.18 -16.78 -7.79
CA ALA A 283 -10.35 -15.59 -7.98
C ALA A 283 -10.51 -14.98 -9.37
N ALA A 284 -10.49 -15.80 -10.42
CA ALA A 284 -10.63 -15.36 -11.81
C ALA A 284 -12.03 -14.81 -12.17
N ALA A 285 -13.06 -15.13 -11.37
CA ALA A 285 -14.45 -14.78 -11.66
C ALA A 285 -14.92 -13.49 -10.96
N ARG A 286 -14.05 -12.79 -10.23
CA ARG A 286 -14.43 -11.62 -9.44
C ARG A 286 -14.54 -10.37 -10.34
N PRO A 287 -15.65 -9.62 -10.28
CA PRO A 287 -15.89 -8.48 -11.17
C PRO A 287 -15.27 -7.16 -10.67
N ASP A 288 -14.93 -7.06 -9.39
CA ASP A 288 -14.45 -5.84 -8.75
C ASP A 288 -13.03 -6.01 -8.23
N GLN A 289 -12.27 -4.91 -8.15
CA GLN A 289 -10.95 -4.85 -7.53
C GLN A 289 -10.98 -5.38 -6.09
N TRP A 290 -9.96 -6.16 -5.73
CA TRP A 290 -9.88 -6.80 -4.44
C TRP A 290 -8.43 -7.09 -4.04
N ASN A 291 -8.22 -7.38 -2.76
CA ASN A 291 -6.90 -7.70 -2.22
C ASN A 291 -6.80 -9.21 -1.94
N LEU A 292 -5.87 -9.88 -2.62
CA LEU A 292 -5.48 -11.27 -2.37
C LEU A 292 -4.44 -11.32 -1.26
N LEU A 293 -4.72 -12.05 -0.20
CA LEU A 293 -3.74 -12.40 0.83
C LEU A 293 -3.31 -13.85 0.68
N LEU A 294 -2.02 -14.07 0.49
CA LEU A 294 -1.38 -15.38 0.55
C LEU A 294 -0.65 -15.53 1.88
N ARG A 295 -0.86 -16.63 2.58
CA ARG A 295 -0.17 -16.94 3.85
C ARG A 295 0.49 -18.30 3.77
N ARG A 296 1.80 -18.36 3.97
CA ARG A 296 2.56 -19.62 3.98
C ARG A 296 2.02 -20.51 5.09
N ARG A 297 1.77 -21.78 4.77
CA ARG A 297 1.39 -22.81 5.74
C ARG A 297 2.56 -23.00 6.70
N SER A 298 2.26 -23.06 7.99
CA SER A 298 3.21 -23.34 9.07
C SER A 298 3.57 -24.81 9.14
#